data_AF-A0A559K8J1-F1
#
_entry.id   AF-A0A559K8J1-F1
#
_cell.length_a   1.000
_cell.length_b   1.000
_cell.length_c   1.000
_cell.angle_alpha   90.00
_cell.angle_beta   90.00
_cell.angle_gamma   90.00
#
_symmetry.space_group_name_H-M   'P 1'
#
loop_
_entity.id
_entity.type
_entity.pdbx_description
1 polymer ?
#
loop_
_entity_poly.entity_id
_entity_poly.type
_entity_poly.pdbx_seq_one_letter_code
_entity_poly.pdbx_strand_id
1 'polypeptide(L)' 'MSLGTGKGGSGMSLVNCRGCGKLQLGSAEVLCSDCLRGRIEQSHRVKSYLREHPQATVMELCAHTGLPLSTIHEMVKRV' A
#
# COMPACT_ATOMS: atom_id res chain seq x y z
N MET A 1 11.33 -41.13 7.59
CA MET A 1 12.66 -40.48 7.60
C MET A 1 12.47 -38.99 7.79
N SER A 2 12.66 -38.58 9.03
CA SER A 2 12.57 -37.20 9.50
C SER A 2 13.74 -36.39 8.95
N LEU A 3 13.46 -35.24 8.33
CA LEU A 3 14.48 -34.25 8.00
C LEU A 3 14.03 -32.88 8.53
N GLY A 4 14.52 -32.60 9.74
CA GLY A 4 14.91 -31.29 10.28
C GLY A 4 13.94 -30.12 10.13
N THR A 5 13.14 -29.86 11.16
CA THR A 5 12.62 -28.51 11.42
C THR A 5 13.76 -27.62 11.95
N GLY A 6 14.51 -27.04 11.01
CA GLY A 6 15.51 -26.00 11.29
C GLY A 6 14.84 -24.72 11.78
N LYS A 7 14.77 -24.57 13.10
CA LYS A 7 14.35 -23.33 13.78
C LYS A 7 15.53 -22.35 13.80
N GLY A 8 15.51 -21.33 12.95
CA GLY A 8 16.46 -20.20 13.04
C GLY A 8 16.60 -19.37 11.76
N GLY A 9 15.95 -18.21 11.72
CA GLY A 9 16.15 -17.17 10.68
C GLY A 9 14.83 -16.51 10.29
N SER A 10 14.70 -15.20 10.52
CA SER A 10 13.56 -14.39 10.08
C SER A 10 13.35 -14.55 8.56
N GLY A 11 12.43 -15.42 8.17
CA GLY A 11 12.29 -15.93 6.81
C GLY A 11 11.87 -14.87 5.80
N MET A 12 12.85 -14.22 5.16
CA MET A 12 12.63 -13.41 3.98
C MET A 12 12.66 -14.33 2.76
N SER A 13 11.54 -14.42 2.05
CA SER A 13 11.42 -15.18 0.80
C SER A 13 11.56 -14.25 -0.40
N LEU A 14 11.90 -14.78 -1.57
CA LEU A 14 11.75 -14.03 -2.82
C LEU A 14 10.27 -13.85 -3.12
N VAL A 15 9.83 -12.60 -3.24
CA VAL A 15 8.44 -12.21 -3.47
C VAL A 15 8.36 -11.12 -4.54
N ASN A 16 7.25 -11.05 -5.26
CA ASN A 16 6.96 -9.96 -6.19
C ASN A 16 6.17 -8.86 -5.48
N CYS A 17 6.55 -7.61 -5.71
CA CYS A 17 5.80 -6.44 -5.24
C CYS A 17 4.36 -6.49 -5.78
N ARG A 18 3.36 -6.43 -4.90
CA ARG A 18 1.94 -6.38 -5.34
C ARG A 18 1.56 -5.08 -6.08
N GLY A 19 2.38 -4.03 -5.97
CA GLY A 19 2.15 -2.75 -6.64
C GLY A 19 2.71 -2.70 -8.07
N CYS A 20 3.95 -3.11 -8.27
CA CYS A 20 4.65 -2.98 -9.56
C CYS A 20 5.25 -4.27 -10.11
N GLY A 21 5.12 -5.41 -9.41
CA GLY A 21 5.68 -6.70 -9.82
C GLY A 21 7.19 -6.87 -9.56
N LYS A 22 7.90 -5.84 -9.08
CA LYS A 22 9.34 -5.92 -8.79
C LYS A 22 9.67 -7.08 -7.83
N LEU A 23 10.60 -7.95 -8.24
CA LEU A 23 11.13 -9.04 -7.41
C LEU A 23 12.01 -8.47 -6.29
N GLN A 24 11.81 -8.96 -5.06
CA GLN A 24 12.53 -8.52 -3.86
C GLN A 24 12.56 -9.62 -2.79
N LEU A 25 13.43 -9.48 -1.79
CA LEU A 25 13.36 -10.30 -0.58
C LEU A 25 12.36 -9.67 0.39
N GLY A 26 11.39 -10.46 0.87
CA GLY A 26 10.34 -9.96 1.76
C GLY A 26 9.38 -11.06 2.22
N SER A 27 8.37 -10.66 2.99
CA SER A 27 7.23 -11.51 3.33
C SER A 27 6.12 -11.35 2.29
N ALA A 28 5.14 -12.27 2.30
CA ALA A 28 4.13 -12.45 1.25
C ALA A 28 3.18 -11.26 0.99
N GLU A 29 3.29 -10.17 1.76
CA GLU A 29 2.36 -9.03 1.75
C GLU A 29 3.02 -7.66 1.51
N VAL A 30 4.28 -7.62 1.05
CA VAL A 30 5.07 -6.38 1.05
C VAL A 30 5.05 -5.66 -0.31
N LEU A 31 4.73 -4.36 -0.29
CA LEU A 31 5.06 -3.44 -1.39
C LEU A 31 6.56 -3.13 -1.35
N CYS A 32 7.21 -3.02 -2.50
CA CYS A 32 8.58 -2.49 -2.53
C CYS A 32 8.62 -1.07 -1.97
N SER A 33 9.80 -0.62 -1.54
CA SER A 33 10.00 0.72 -0.95
C SER A 33 9.44 1.85 -1.80
N ASP A 34 9.58 1.77 -3.13
CA ASP A 34 9.05 2.76 -4.07
C ASP A 34 7.51 2.80 -4.07
N CYS A 35 6.87 1.63 -4.17
CA CYS A 35 5.41 1.52 -4.12
C CYS A 35 4.86 1.91 -2.75
N LEU A 36 5.56 1.57 -1.67
CA LEU A 36 5.18 1.97 -0.32
C LEU A 36 5.25 3.48 -0.15
N ARG A 37 6.36 4.11 -0.60
CA ARG A 37 6.53 5.56 -0.57
C ARG A 37 5.42 6.26 -1.36
N GLY A 38 5.15 5.84 -2.59
CA GLY A 38 4.07 6.40 -3.40
C GLY A 38 2.70 6.26 -2.72
N ARG A 39 2.44 5.14 -2.06
CA ARG A 39 1.18 4.92 -1.32
C ARG A 39 1.05 5.83 -0.09
N ILE A 40 2.17 6.10 0.61
CA ILE A 40 2.22 7.06 1.72
C ILE A 40 1.95 8.47 1.18
N GLU A 41 2.61 8.90 0.11
CA GLU A 41 2.39 10.21 -0.51
C GLU A 41 0.93 10.42 -0.96
N GLN A 42 0.34 9.40 -1.60
CA GLN A 42 -1.07 9.41 -1.98
C GLN A 42 -2.01 9.56 -0.76
N SER A 43 -1.73 8.82 0.32
CA SER A 43 -2.46 8.93 1.59
C SER A 43 -2.37 10.33 2.18
N HIS A 44 -1.19 10.96 2.16
CA HIS A 44 -1.02 12.34 2.61
C HIS A 44 -1.85 13.31 1.78
N ARG A 45 -1.85 13.18 0.44
CA ARG A 45 -2.66 14.04 -0.44
C ARG A 45 -4.15 13.94 -0.14
N VAL A 46 -4.68 12.71 0.02
CA VAL A 46 -6.09 12.48 0.38
C VAL A 46 -6.42 13.09 1.75
N LYS A 47 -5.56 12.87 2.75
CA LYS A 47 -5.75 13.41 4.11
C LYS A 47 -5.71 14.93 4.16
N SER A 48 -4.77 15.56 3.46
CA SER A 48 -4.70 17.02 3.38
C SER A 48 -5.96 17.59 2.74
N TYR A 49 -6.38 17.03 1.61
CA TYR A 49 -7.60 17.46 0.92
C TYR A 49 -8.85 17.34 1.82
N LEU A 50 -9.00 16.24 2.55
CA LEU A 50 -10.12 16.07 3.49
C LEU A 50 -10.07 17.01 4.70
N ARG A 51 -8.88 17.42 5.15
CA ARG A 51 -8.74 18.42 6.21
C ARG A 51 -9.17 19.80 5.75
N GLU A 52 -8.87 20.15 4.50
CA GLU A 52 -9.24 21.43 3.89
C GLU A 52 -10.71 21.42 3.44
N HIS A 53 -11.23 20.26 3.04
CA HIS A 53 -12.58 20.05 2.51
C HIS A 53 -13.27 18.89 3.25
N PRO A 54 -13.75 19.09 4.49
CA PRO A 54 -14.31 18.02 5.32
C PRO A 54 -15.58 17.38 4.75
N GLN A 55 -16.25 18.04 3.80
CA GLN A 55 -17.45 17.54 3.12
C GLN A 55 -17.15 17.03 1.69
N ALA A 56 -15.88 16.93 1.31
CA ALA A 56 -15.49 16.46 -0.01
C ALA A 56 -16.06 15.05 -0.29
N THR A 57 -16.59 14.88 -1.49
CA THR A 57 -17.08 13.58 -1.92
C THR A 57 -15.94 12.71 -2.46
N VAL A 58 -16.18 11.40 -2.52
CA VAL A 58 -15.23 10.46 -3.14
C VAL A 58 -14.92 10.83 -4.59
N MET A 59 -15.91 11.36 -5.33
CA MET A 59 -15.72 11.81 -6.71
C MET A 59 -14.78 13.02 -6.80
N GLU A 60 -14.91 13.98 -5.87
CA GLU A 60 -13.98 15.12 -5.81
C GLU A 60 -12.55 14.68 -5.48
N LEU A 61 -12.40 13.73 -4.56
CA LEU A 61 -11.09 13.13 -4.27
C LEU A 61 -10.48 12.44 -5.49
N CYS A 62 -11.27 11.69 -6.27
CA CYS A 62 -10.82 11.07 -7.51
C CYS A 62 -10.32 12.14 -8.51
N ALA A 63 -11.10 13.20 -8.71
CA ALA A 63 -10.75 14.30 -9.61
C ALA A 63 -9.49 15.05 -9.16
N HIS A 64 -9.37 15.33 -7.86
CA HIS A 64 -8.23 16.10 -7.32
C HIS A 64 -6.94 15.28 -7.26
N THR A 65 -7.03 14.02 -6.84
CA THR A 65 -5.84 13.18 -6.63
C THR A 65 -5.42 12.40 -7.88
N GLY A 66 -6.32 12.23 -8.84
CA GLY A 66 -6.14 11.37 -10.02
C GLY A 66 -6.11 9.88 -9.67
N LEU A 67 -6.49 9.50 -8.45
CA LEU A 67 -6.50 8.10 -8.01
C LEU A 67 -7.81 7.41 -8.38
N PRO A 68 -7.78 6.13 -8.73
CA PRO A 68 -9.00 5.41 -9.08
C PRO A 68 -9.91 5.28 -7.86
N LEU A 69 -11.21 5.18 -8.13
CA LEU A 69 -12.27 5.11 -7.12
C LEU A 69 -12.01 4.03 -6.06
N SER A 70 -11.59 2.84 -6.49
CA SER A 70 -11.27 1.72 -5.62
C SER A 70 -10.12 2.03 -4.65
N THR A 71 -9.11 2.78 -5.10
CA THR A 71 -8.01 3.22 -4.24
C THR A 71 -8.50 4.22 -3.21
N ILE A 72 -9.28 5.23 -3.61
CA ILE A 72 -9.83 6.23 -2.67
C ILE A 72 -10.71 5.54 -1.61
N HIS A 73 -11.61 4.64 -2.00
CA HIS A 73 -12.45 3.88 -1.06
C HIS A 73 -11.63 3.15 0.01
N GLU A 74 -10.49 2.55 -0.37
CA GLU A 74 -9.62 1.84 0.57
C GLU A 74 -8.83 2.77 1.51
N MET A 75 -8.59 4.03 1.09
CA MET A 75 -7.91 5.03 1.93
C MET A 75 -8.86 5.70 2.92
N VAL A 76 -10.06 6.06 2.46
CA VAL A 76 -11.05 6.80 3.28
C VAL A 76 -11.60 5.95 4.43
N LYS A 77 -11.72 4.62 4.27
CA LYS A 77 -12.10 3.69 5.36
C LYS A 77 -11.17 3.75 6.59
N ARG A 78 -9.96 4.30 6.45
CA ARG A 78 -8.90 4.32 7.47
C ARG A 78 -8.50 5.74 7.89
N VAL A 79 -9.26 6.75 7.46
CA VAL A 79 -9.09 8.17 7.82
C VAL A 79 -9.93 8.50 9.04
#